data_AF-A0A379FGC3-F1
#
_entry.id   AF-A0A379FGC3-F1
#
_cell.length_a   1.000
_cell.length_b   1.000
_cell.length_c   1.000
_cell.angle_alpha   90.00
_cell.angle_beta   90.00
_cell.angle_gamma   90.00
#
_symmetry.space_group_name_H-M   'P 1'
#
loop_
_entity.id
_entity.type
_entity.pdbx_description
1 polymer ?
#
loop_
_entity_poly.entity_id
_entity_poly.type
_entity_poly.pdbx_seq_one_letter_code
_entity_poly.pdbx_strand_id
1 'polypeptide(L)'
;MELKSTPMGQRLAQHPYNRVKLLNAGIEVSGEKHQYLIPFNELIDIFCKKGIVWGELEFLLPDNKVVRLHGTDWEETQQFYRYLYQTWQIWSQEMSEITAQVLEKQLSSIQDIIQSDKWIKQNQLAGIQQAIQESFSALPLPLERLAQFDNCKVHYQRCLQWLQQGKALIAQENEQWITRMLTEHAEFFTTIETSPLNESQCKAVINGEDNILVLAGAGSGKTSVLVARAGWLLRRKLATSEQILLFGFWT
;
A
#
# COMPACT_ATOMS: atom_id res chain seq x y z
N MET A 1 3.44 -32.88 15.54
CA MET A 1 3.60 -32.70 16.99
C MET A 1 2.27 -32.26 17.57
N GLU A 2 1.89 -32.72 18.77
CA GLU A 2 0.63 -32.35 19.43
C GLU A 2 0.85 -32.06 20.92
N LEU A 3 0.01 -31.19 21.50
CA LEU A 3 -0.02 -30.84 22.91
C LEU A 3 -1.48 -30.95 23.41
N LYS A 4 -1.69 -31.55 24.58
CA LYS A 4 -3.01 -31.80 25.15
C LYS A 4 -3.11 -31.25 26.57
N SER A 5 -4.28 -30.73 26.93
CA SER A 5 -4.57 -30.33 28.30
C SER A 5 -4.61 -31.56 29.21
N THR A 6 -4.08 -31.42 30.42
CA THR A 6 -4.11 -32.44 31.46
C THR A 6 -5.56 -32.73 31.91
N PRO A 7 -5.88 -33.93 32.43
CA PRO A 7 -7.24 -34.25 32.90
C PRO A 7 -7.77 -33.29 33.97
N MET A 8 -6.88 -32.79 34.84
CA MET A 8 -7.22 -31.80 35.86
C MET A 8 -7.42 -30.41 35.24
N GLY A 9 -6.57 -30.02 34.28
CA GLY A 9 -6.70 -28.78 33.53
C GLY A 9 -7.98 -28.69 32.70
N GLN A 10 -8.41 -29.79 32.07
CA GLN A 10 -9.66 -29.85 31.31
C GLN A 10 -10.90 -29.59 32.18
N ARG A 11 -10.94 -30.17 33.38
CA ARG A 11 -12.09 -30.00 34.31
C ARG A 11 -12.14 -28.61 34.92
N LEU A 12 -10.99 -27.99 35.18
CA LEU A 12 -10.90 -26.68 35.84
C LEU A 12 -11.05 -25.51 34.86
N ALA A 13 -10.53 -25.63 33.64
CA ALA A 13 -10.50 -24.52 32.69
C ALA A 13 -11.87 -24.24 32.05
N GLN A 14 -12.78 -25.22 31.97
CA GLN A 14 -14.07 -25.14 31.26
C GLN A 14 -13.95 -24.51 29.86
N HIS A 15 -12.81 -24.68 29.21
CA HIS A 15 -12.52 -24.10 27.90
C HIS A 15 -12.94 -25.07 26.78
N PRO A 16 -13.39 -24.54 25.63
CA PRO A 16 -13.92 -25.35 24.52
C PRO A 16 -12.83 -26.18 23.82
N TYR A 17 -11.56 -25.87 24.05
CA TYR A 17 -10.41 -26.51 23.42
C TYR A 17 -9.49 -27.14 24.45
N ASN A 18 -9.03 -28.36 24.17
CA ASN A 18 -8.14 -29.12 25.05
C ASN A 18 -6.94 -29.75 24.33
N ARG A 19 -6.76 -29.43 23.05
CA ARG A 19 -5.66 -29.95 22.22
C ARG A 19 -5.24 -28.91 21.19
N VAL A 20 -3.94 -28.86 20.92
CA VAL A 20 -3.38 -28.22 19.72
C VAL A 20 -2.47 -29.19 18.98
N LYS A 21 -2.56 -29.18 17.66
CA LYS A 21 -1.73 -29.99 16.77
C LYS A 21 -1.08 -29.08 15.74
N LEU A 22 0.23 -29.21 15.59
CA LEU A 22 0.95 -28.55 14.51
C LEU A 22 0.67 -29.27 13.19
N LEU A 23 0.35 -28.49 12.16
CA LEU A 23 0.19 -28.91 10.78
C LEU A 23 1.34 -28.35 9.92
N ASN A 24 1.35 -28.66 8.63
CA ASN A 24 2.42 -28.22 7.73
C ASN A 24 2.50 -26.68 7.57
N ALA A 25 1.35 -26.00 7.57
CA ALA A 25 1.26 -24.54 7.37
C ALA A 25 0.19 -23.91 8.27
N GLY A 26 0.12 -24.38 9.51
CA GLY A 26 -0.91 -23.95 10.45
C GLY A 26 -0.94 -24.78 11.72
N ILE A 27 -1.91 -24.48 12.57
CA ILE A 27 -2.22 -25.26 13.76
C ILE A 27 -3.70 -25.61 13.76
N GLU A 28 -4.01 -26.78 14.29
CA GLU A 28 -5.37 -27.18 14.61
C GLU A 28 -5.55 -27.10 16.11
N VAL A 29 -6.54 -26.34 16.56
CA VAL A 29 -6.98 -26.27 17.95
C VAL A 29 -8.30 -27.02 18.06
N SER A 30 -8.37 -28.05 18.91
CA SER A 30 -9.54 -28.93 19.02
C SER A 30 -9.95 -29.22 20.46
N GLY A 31 -11.23 -29.56 20.62
CA GLY A 31 -11.86 -30.03 21.86
C GLY A 31 -12.95 -31.06 21.54
N GLU A 32 -13.78 -31.41 22.53
CA GLU A 32 -14.78 -32.49 22.36
C GLU A 32 -15.85 -32.20 21.31
N LYS A 33 -16.20 -30.93 21.08
CA LYS A 33 -17.28 -30.51 20.17
C LYS A 33 -16.86 -29.46 19.13
N HIS A 34 -15.61 -28.99 19.19
CA HIS A 34 -15.15 -27.87 18.38
C HIS A 34 -13.76 -28.19 17.81
N GLN A 35 -13.56 -27.85 16.53
CA GLN A 35 -12.28 -27.91 15.84
C GLN A 35 -12.12 -26.60 15.09
N TYR A 36 -10.96 -25.96 15.26
CA TYR A 36 -10.64 -24.69 14.65
C TYR A 36 -9.26 -24.77 14.01
N LEU A 37 -9.19 -24.48 12.71
CA LEU A 37 -7.95 -24.43 11.96
C LEU A 37 -7.45 -22.98 11.96
N ILE A 38 -6.18 -22.78 12.33
CA ILE A 38 -5.50 -21.50 12.24
C ILE A 38 -4.34 -21.66 11.26
N PRO A 39 -4.52 -21.24 10.00
CA PRO A 39 -3.44 -21.12 9.04
C PRO A 39 -2.33 -20.17 9.54
N PHE A 40 -1.08 -20.41 9.16
CA PHE A 40 0.03 -19.52 9.53
C PHE A 40 -0.09 -18.11 8.95
N ASN A 41 -0.77 -17.95 7.81
CA ASN A 41 -1.05 -16.66 7.19
C ASN A 41 -2.17 -15.87 7.88
N GLU A 42 -2.84 -16.42 8.88
CA GLU A 42 -3.80 -15.71 9.74
C GLU A 42 -3.24 -15.42 11.13
N LEU A 43 -2.06 -15.93 11.45
CA LEU A 43 -1.45 -15.77 12.77
C LEU A 43 -0.69 -14.45 12.85
N ILE A 44 -0.98 -13.65 13.88
CA ILE A 44 -0.29 -12.38 14.20
C ILE A 44 0.85 -12.62 15.18
N ASP A 45 0.58 -13.35 16.27
CA ASP A 45 1.55 -13.68 17.31
C ASP A 45 1.13 -14.93 18.10
N ILE A 46 2.09 -15.52 18.82
CA ILE A 46 1.88 -16.67 19.70
C ILE A 46 2.46 -16.33 21.08
N PHE A 47 1.63 -16.37 22.11
CA PHE A 47 2.08 -16.15 23.49
C PHE A 47 2.10 -17.46 24.27
N CYS A 48 3.17 -17.70 25.00
CA CYS A 48 3.31 -18.80 25.94
C CYS A 48 3.36 -18.26 27.37
N LYS A 49 2.34 -18.60 28.16
CA LYS A 49 2.17 -18.09 29.53
C LYS A 49 2.23 -19.23 30.54
N LYS A 50 2.81 -18.95 31.70
CA LYS A 50 2.79 -19.84 32.86
C LYS A 50 1.62 -19.46 33.76
N GLY A 51 0.67 -20.36 33.94
CA GLY A 51 -0.35 -20.28 34.98
C GLY A 51 0.16 -20.74 36.34
N ILE A 52 -0.72 -20.81 37.34
CA ILE A 52 -0.34 -21.22 38.71
C ILE A 52 0.07 -22.70 38.76
N VAL A 53 -0.57 -23.58 37.96
CA VAL A 53 -0.31 -25.03 37.96
C VAL A 53 -0.15 -25.61 36.53
N TRP A 54 -0.39 -24.82 35.48
CA TRP A 54 -0.40 -25.29 34.08
C TRP A 54 0.20 -24.25 33.12
N GLY A 55 0.52 -24.67 31.90
CA GLY A 55 0.84 -23.81 30.78
C GLY A 55 -0.39 -23.34 30.00
N GLU A 56 -0.22 -22.25 29.27
CA GLU A 56 -1.22 -21.65 28.39
C GLU A 56 -0.57 -21.15 27.09
N LEU A 57 -1.26 -21.38 25.96
CA LEU A 57 -0.93 -20.80 24.67
C LEU A 57 -2.06 -19.89 24.20
N GLU A 58 -1.70 -18.71 23.75
CA GLU A 58 -2.61 -17.79 23.07
C GLU A 58 -2.15 -17.56 21.64
N PHE A 59 -3.07 -17.69 20.69
CA PHE A 59 -2.87 -17.43 19.27
C PHE A 59 -3.60 -16.15 18.91
N LEU A 60 -2.85 -15.09 18.63
CA LEU A 60 -3.41 -13.80 18.22
C LEU A 60 -3.68 -13.82 16.71
N LEU A 61 -4.88 -13.41 16.32
CA LEU A 61 -5.37 -13.32 14.95
C LEU A 61 -5.76 -11.86 14.63
N PRO A 62 -6.05 -11.52 13.36
CA PRO A 62 -6.60 -10.22 12.98
C PRO A 62 -7.81 -9.80 13.81
N ASP A 63 -8.08 -8.49 13.84
CA ASP A 63 -9.14 -7.85 14.65
C ASP A 63 -8.99 -8.08 16.18
N ASN A 64 -7.77 -8.35 16.66
CA ASN A 64 -7.50 -8.71 18.07
C ASN A 64 -8.26 -9.96 18.55
N LYS A 65 -8.63 -10.87 17.65
CA LYS A 65 -9.23 -12.16 18.02
C LYS A 65 -8.15 -13.05 18.63
N VAL A 66 -8.47 -13.76 19.71
CA VAL A 66 -7.53 -14.64 20.41
C VAL A 66 -8.14 -16.03 20.56
N VAL A 67 -7.40 -17.05 20.12
CA VAL A 67 -7.72 -18.46 20.39
C VAL A 67 -6.77 -18.96 21.47
N ARG A 68 -7.31 -19.57 22.53
CA ARG A 68 -6.52 -20.01 23.68
C ARG A 68 -6.58 -21.52 23.89
N LEU A 69 -5.46 -22.09 24.29
CA LEU A 69 -5.35 -23.42 24.86
C LEU A 69 -4.85 -23.31 26.30
N HIS A 70 -5.61 -23.88 27.24
CA HIS A 70 -5.30 -23.84 28.67
C HIS A 70 -5.11 -25.24 29.26
N GLY A 71 -4.49 -25.31 30.43
CA GLY A 71 -4.48 -26.52 31.26
C GLY A 71 -3.48 -27.59 30.82
N THR A 72 -2.47 -27.23 30.04
CA THR A 72 -1.40 -28.11 29.54
C THR A 72 -0.27 -28.22 30.57
N ASP A 73 0.53 -29.29 30.51
CA ASP A 73 1.75 -29.37 31.34
C ASP A 73 2.73 -28.24 30.94
N TRP A 74 3.38 -27.60 31.93
CA TRP A 74 4.21 -26.43 31.65
C TRP A 74 5.43 -26.75 30.79
N GLU A 75 6.13 -27.86 31.06
CA GLU A 75 7.34 -28.24 30.32
C GLU A 75 6.97 -28.63 28.88
N GLU A 76 5.90 -29.42 28.70
CA GLU A 76 5.38 -29.77 27.38
C GLU A 76 4.92 -28.52 26.61
N THR A 77 4.29 -27.56 27.28
CA THR A 77 3.86 -26.28 26.67
C THR A 77 5.04 -25.48 26.16
N GLN A 78 6.11 -25.37 26.95
CA GLN A 78 7.32 -24.67 26.54
C GLN A 78 8.00 -25.34 25.35
N GLN A 79 8.10 -26.67 25.37
CA GLN A 79 8.72 -27.43 24.28
C GLN A 79 7.91 -27.28 22.99
N PHE A 80 6.59 -27.43 23.07
CA PHE A 80 5.69 -27.25 21.93
C PHE A 80 5.76 -25.83 21.39
N TYR A 81 5.71 -24.81 22.26
CA TYR A 81 5.82 -23.40 21.87
C TYR A 81 7.11 -23.12 21.11
N ARG A 82 8.26 -23.55 21.62
CA ARG A 82 9.56 -23.32 20.95
C ARG A 82 9.57 -23.91 19.54
N TYR A 83 9.08 -25.14 19.38
CA TYR A 83 9.04 -25.81 18.08
C TYR A 83 8.05 -25.16 17.11
N LEU A 84 6.84 -24.86 17.58
CA LEU A 84 5.82 -24.16 16.80
C LEU A 84 6.32 -22.78 16.36
N TYR A 85 6.84 -21.98 17.29
CA TYR A 85 7.31 -20.63 17.02
C TYR A 85 8.46 -20.66 16.00
N GLN A 86 9.44 -21.57 16.16
CA GLN A 86 10.51 -21.73 15.18
C GLN A 86 9.98 -22.10 13.79
N THR A 87 9.07 -23.06 13.70
CA THR A 87 8.46 -23.49 12.43
C THR A 87 7.71 -22.34 11.76
N TRP A 88 6.93 -21.59 12.53
CA TRP A 88 6.18 -20.44 12.04
C TRP A 88 7.09 -19.29 11.61
N GLN A 89 8.20 -19.05 12.31
CA GLN A 89 9.18 -18.02 11.93
C GLN A 89 9.90 -18.37 10.62
N ILE A 90 10.30 -19.64 10.42
CA ILE A 90 10.90 -20.10 9.15
C ILE A 90 9.91 -19.87 7.99
N TRP A 91 8.68 -20.36 8.15
CA TRP A 91 7.62 -20.15 7.16
C TRP A 91 7.37 -18.66 6.90
N SER A 92 7.37 -17.83 7.95
CA SER A 92 7.13 -16.39 7.81
C SER A 92 8.27 -15.70 7.06
N GLN A 93 9.52 -16.13 7.26
CA GLN A 93 10.66 -15.63 6.51
C GLN A 93 10.53 -15.97 5.02
N GLU A 94 10.17 -17.20 4.68
CA GLU A 94 9.93 -17.61 3.28
C GLU A 94 8.80 -16.78 2.63
N MET A 95 7.68 -16.59 3.34
CA MET A 95 6.56 -15.79 2.84
C MET A 95 6.89 -14.29 2.74
N SER A 96 7.85 -13.80 3.55
CA SER A 96 8.32 -12.41 3.47
C SER A 96 9.03 -12.13 2.15
N GLU A 97 9.73 -13.13 1.57
CA GLU A 97 10.39 -13.00 0.27
C GLU A 97 9.36 -12.84 -0.85
N ILE A 98 8.30 -13.66 -0.83
CA ILE A 98 7.18 -13.54 -1.77
C ILE A 98 6.49 -12.19 -1.60
N THR A 99 6.26 -11.76 -0.36
CA THR A 99 5.66 -10.46 -0.05
C THR A 99 6.50 -9.30 -0.59
N ALA A 100 7.83 -9.35 -0.41
CA ALA A 100 8.74 -8.35 -0.93
C ALA A 100 8.63 -8.23 -2.46
N GLN A 101 8.61 -9.36 -3.18
CA GLN A 101 8.48 -9.37 -4.65
C GLN A 101 7.15 -8.76 -5.13
N VAL A 102 6.04 -9.08 -4.46
CA VAL A 102 4.73 -8.51 -4.81
C VAL A 102 4.74 -6.98 -4.62
N LEU A 103 5.24 -6.50 -3.48
CA LEU A 103 5.28 -5.07 -3.18
C LEU A 103 6.27 -4.31 -4.07
N GLU A 104 7.42 -4.90 -4.37
CA GLU A 104 8.40 -4.34 -5.29
C GLU A 104 7.82 -4.18 -6.70
N LYS A 105 7.14 -5.22 -7.23
CA LYS A 105 6.45 -5.14 -8.52
C LYS A 105 5.39 -4.04 -8.54
N GLN A 106 4.64 -3.90 -7.46
CA GLN A 106 3.62 -2.85 -7.35
C GLN A 106 4.26 -1.45 -7.37
N LEU A 107 5.37 -1.25 -6.65
CA LEU A 107 6.10 0.02 -6.66
C LEU A 107 6.76 0.31 -8.01
N SER A 108 7.27 -0.71 -8.70
CA SER A 108 7.80 -0.54 -10.07
C SER A 108 6.71 -0.04 -11.01
N SER A 109 5.49 -0.58 -10.91
CA SER A 109 4.36 -0.13 -11.74
C SER A 109 3.98 1.33 -11.49
N ILE A 110 4.08 1.77 -10.23
CA ILE A 110 3.89 3.18 -9.87
C ILE A 110 5.05 4.04 -10.41
N GLN A 111 6.27 3.55 -10.32
CA GLN A 111 7.46 4.23 -10.83
C GLN A 111 7.39 4.44 -12.35
N ASP A 112 6.87 3.47 -13.09
CA ASP A 112 6.66 3.57 -14.55
C ASP A 112 5.68 4.70 -14.90
N ILE A 113 4.65 4.92 -14.08
CA ILE A 113 3.72 6.05 -14.24
C ILE A 113 4.46 7.37 -14.01
N ILE A 114 5.25 7.46 -12.95
CA ILE A 114 5.99 8.68 -12.57
C ILE A 114 7.07 9.04 -13.60
N GLN A 115 7.76 8.04 -14.13
CA GLN A 115 8.82 8.22 -15.12
C GLN A 115 8.28 8.44 -16.53
N SER A 116 6.98 8.25 -16.77
CA SER A 116 6.38 8.67 -18.03
C SER A 116 6.59 10.19 -18.19
N ASP A 117 7.08 10.64 -19.35
CA ASP A 117 7.27 12.06 -19.64
C ASP A 117 5.92 12.78 -19.87
N LYS A 118 5.05 12.72 -18.87
CA LYS A 118 3.66 13.18 -18.90
C LYS A 118 3.23 13.66 -17.52
N TRP A 119 2.26 14.57 -17.53
CA TRP A 119 1.53 14.96 -16.33
C TRP A 119 0.76 13.76 -15.74
N ILE A 120 0.90 13.55 -14.43
CA ILE A 120 0.13 12.54 -13.69
C ILE A 120 -1.20 13.16 -13.27
N LYS A 121 -2.30 12.64 -13.82
CA LYS A 121 -3.65 13.19 -13.56
C LYS A 121 -4.17 12.74 -12.20
N GLN A 122 -4.92 13.61 -11.52
CA GLN A 122 -5.51 13.27 -10.22
C GLN A 122 -6.48 12.08 -10.29
N ASN A 123 -7.17 11.87 -11.42
CA ASN A 123 -8.07 10.72 -11.59
C ASN A 123 -7.35 9.37 -11.70
N GLN A 124 -6.04 9.34 -11.97
CA GLN A 124 -5.23 8.12 -11.98
C GLN A 124 -4.96 7.59 -10.56
N LEU A 125 -5.06 8.46 -9.54
CA LEU A 125 -4.80 8.08 -8.16
C LEU A 125 -5.68 6.93 -7.69
N ALA A 126 -6.96 6.94 -8.06
CA ALA A 126 -7.90 5.88 -7.67
C ALA A 126 -7.43 4.51 -8.19
N GLY A 127 -6.94 4.45 -9.44
CA GLY A 127 -6.40 3.21 -10.01
C GLY A 127 -5.11 2.75 -9.32
N ILE A 128 -4.22 3.69 -8.97
CA ILE A 128 -3.01 3.37 -8.19
C ILE A 128 -3.38 2.79 -6.82
N GLN A 129 -4.30 3.43 -6.11
CA GLN A 129 -4.73 2.99 -4.77
C GLN A 129 -5.43 1.63 -4.82
N GLN A 130 -6.28 1.41 -5.83
CA GLN A 130 -6.93 0.12 -6.03
C GLN A 130 -5.90 -0.99 -6.30
N ALA A 131 -4.94 -0.79 -7.18
CA ALA A 131 -3.90 -1.78 -7.47
C ALA A 131 -3.03 -2.12 -6.24
N ILE A 132 -2.78 -1.15 -5.36
CA ILE A 132 -2.12 -1.39 -4.06
C ILE A 132 -3.00 -2.27 -3.16
N GLN A 133 -4.29 -1.97 -3.05
CA GLN A 133 -5.22 -2.76 -2.22
C GLN A 133 -5.35 -4.20 -2.73
N GLU A 134 -5.42 -4.39 -4.05
CA GLU A 134 -5.42 -5.72 -4.68
C GLU A 134 -4.12 -6.46 -4.35
N SER A 135 -2.97 -5.79 -4.46
CA SER A 135 -1.67 -6.37 -4.08
C SER A 135 -1.63 -6.78 -2.60
N PHE A 136 -2.16 -5.95 -1.70
CA PHE A 136 -2.25 -6.25 -0.27
C PHE A 136 -3.12 -7.47 0.02
N SER A 137 -4.24 -7.61 -0.69
CA SER A 137 -5.15 -8.77 -0.53
C SER A 137 -4.53 -10.09 -0.99
N ALA A 138 -3.51 -10.05 -1.85
CA ALA A 138 -2.81 -11.22 -2.37
C ALA A 138 -1.58 -11.60 -1.54
N LEU A 139 -1.25 -10.86 -0.48
CA LEU A 139 -0.05 -11.14 0.32
C LEU A 139 -0.22 -12.42 1.14
N PRO A 140 0.84 -13.27 1.23
CA PRO A 140 0.82 -14.47 2.04
C PRO A 140 0.99 -14.19 3.55
N LEU A 141 1.27 -12.95 3.95
CA LEU A 141 1.43 -12.52 5.33
C LEU A 141 0.34 -11.50 5.73
N PRO A 142 -0.12 -11.51 6.99
CA PRO A 142 -0.94 -10.42 7.54
C PRO A 142 -0.22 -9.07 7.44
N LEU A 143 -0.97 -8.01 7.11
CA LEU A 143 -0.43 -6.65 6.96
C LEU A 143 0.22 -6.13 8.24
N GLU A 144 -0.34 -6.49 9.39
CA GLU A 144 0.13 -6.13 10.73
C GLU A 144 1.53 -6.65 11.02
N ARG A 145 1.93 -7.74 10.33
CA ARG A 145 3.24 -8.36 10.52
C ARG A 145 4.31 -7.80 9.58
N LEU A 146 3.95 -7.11 8.50
CA LEU A 146 4.93 -6.66 7.50
C LEU A 146 5.98 -5.69 8.08
N ALA A 147 5.66 -4.99 9.16
CA ALA A 147 6.61 -4.12 9.86
C ALA A 147 7.76 -4.87 10.56
N GLN A 148 7.63 -6.20 10.73
CA GLN A 148 8.61 -7.08 11.38
C GLN A 148 9.70 -7.55 10.41
N PHE A 149 9.51 -7.41 9.09
CA PHE A 149 10.42 -7.96 8.08
C PHE A 149 11.08 -6.84 7.25
N ASP A 150 12.40 -6.68 7.40
CA ASP A 150 13.13 -5.57 6.77
C ASP A 150 13.08 -5.59 5.23
N ASN A 151 13.03 -6.78 4.63
CA ASN A 151 12.99 -6.97 3.18
C ASN A 151 11.70 -6.44 2.52
N CYS A 152 10.57 -6.41 3.22
CA CYS A 152 9.32 -5.90 2.67
C CYS A 152 8.80 -4.62 3.36
N LYS A 153 9.28 -4.31 4.56
CA LYS A 153 8.82 -3.18 5.38
C LYS A 153 8.88 -1.84 4.65
N VAL A 154 10.00 -1.53 3.98
CA VAL A 154 10.16 -0.26 3.27
C VAL A 154 9.17 -0.16 2.11
N HIS A 155 9.01 -1.24 1.35
CA HIS A 155 8.07 -1.28 0.23
C HIS A 155 6.62 -1.13 0.71
N TYR A 156 6.27 -1.80 1.80
CA TYR A 156 4.97 -1.68 2.44
C TYR A 156 4.70 -0.23 2.90
N GLN A 157 5.67 0.41 3.55
CA GLN A 157 5.55 1.82 3.96
C GLN A 157 5.35 2.77 2.78
N ARG A 158 6.02 2.54 1.65
CA ARG A 158 5.81 3.33 0.43
C ARG A 158 4.40 3.12 -0.15
N CYS A 159 3.90 1.89 -0.15
CA CYS A 159 2.53 1.61 -0.55
C CYS A 159 1.52 2.34 0.36
N LEU A 160 1.73 2.33 1.68
CA LEU A 160 0.89 3.08 2.62
C LEU A 160 0.94 4.59 2.37
N GLN A 161 2.11 5.16 2.04
CA GLN A 161 2.22 6.57 1.67
C GLN A 161 1.38 6.91 0.43
N TRP A 162 1.38 6.05 -0.59
CA TRP A 162 0.51 6.24 -1.76
C TRP A 162 -0.98 6.15 -1.43
N LEU A 163 -1.37 5.25 -0.53
CA LEU A 163 -2.75 5.16 -0.05
C LEU A 163 -3.18 6.40 0.74
N GLN A 164 -2.32 6.94 1.61
CA GLN A 164 -2.68 8.02 2.54
C GLN A 164 -2.42 9.42 1.98
N GLN A 165 -1.34 9.59 1.22
CA GLN A 165 -0.78 10.89 0.80
C GLN A 165 -0.65 11.00 -0.72
N GLY A 166 -1.27 10.10 -1.50
CA GLY A 166 -1.10 10.04 -2.95
C GLY A 166 -1.37 11.34 -3.70
N LYS A 167 -2.32 12.17 -3.26
CA LYS A 167 -2.55 13.50 -3.86
C LYS A 167 -1.34 14.42 -3.74
N ALA A 168 -0.69 14.43 -2.57
CA ALA A 168 0.50 15.24 -2.32
C ALA A 168 1.70 14.71 -3.09
N LEU A 169 1.87 13.38 -3.17
CA LEU A 169 2.91 12.75 -3.98
C LEU A 169 2.75 13.10 -5.47
N ILE A 170 1.54 12.98 -6.03
CA ILE A 170 1.26 13.39 -7.42
C ILE A 170 1.59 14.87 -7.64
N ALA A 171 1.20 15.75 -6.70
CA ALA A 171 1.51 17.17 -6.81
C ALA A 171 3.03 17.44 -6.83
N GLN A 172 3.78 16.75 -5.97
CA GLN A 172 5.24 16.85 -5.92
C GLN A 172 5.90 16.35 -7.22
N GLU A 173 5.47 15.22 -7.76
CA GLU A 173 5.99 14.69 -9.02
C GLU A 173 5.67 15.62 -10.20
N ASN A 174 4.44 16.15 -10.25
CA ASN A 174 4.03 17.10 -11.28
C ASN A 174 4.80 18.43 -11.19
N GLU A 175 5.17 18.90 -9.99
CA GLU A 175 6.00 20.10 -9.82
C GLU A 175 7.44 19.89 -10.32
N GLN A 176 8.03 18.73 -10.05
CA GLN A 176 9.33 18.36 -10.61
C GLN A 176 9.25 18.25 -12.14
N TRP A 177 8.17 17.69 -12.67
CA TRP A 177 7.95 17.62 -14.12
C TRP A 177 7.78 19.01 -14.74
N ILE A 178 6.98 19.90 -14.13
CA ILE A 178 6.88 21.31 -14.54
C ILE A 178 8.26 21.96 -14.64
N THR A 179 9.09 21.81 -13.60
CA THR A 179 10.42 22.44 -13.54
C THR A 179 11.30 21.98 -14.71
N ARG A 180 11.26 20.69 -15.05
CA ARG A 180 11.94 20.14 -16.24
C ARG A 180 11.37 20.75 -17.53
N MET A 181 10.05 20.77 -17.68
CA MET A 181 9.37 21.32 -18.86
C MET A 181 9.66 22.81 -19.10
N LEU A 182 9.71 23.61 -18.03
CA LEU A 182 10.08 25.03 -18.11
C LEU A 182 11.51 25.22 -18.63
N THR A 183 12.43 24.34 -18.23
CA THR A 183 13.83 24.40 -18.63
C THR A 183 14.01 23.92 -20.08
N GLU A 184 13.48 22.75 -20.41
CA GLU A 184 13.62 22.12 -21.73
C GLU A 184 12.89 22.90 -22.85
N HIS A 185 11.84 23.64 -22.49
CA HIS A 185 11.03 24.41 -23.43
C HIS A 185 11.07 25.92 -23.16
N ALA A 186 12.13 26.42 -22.53
CA ALA A 186 12.28 27.84 -22.20
C ALA A 186 12.05 28.76 -23.41
N GLU A 187 12.64 28.42 -24.57
CA GLU A 187 12.49 29.19 -25.82
C GLU A 187 11.02 29.31 -26.25
N PHE A 188 10.24 28.24 -26.11
CA PHE A 188 8.81 28.27 -26.45
C PHE A 188 8.07 29.28 -25.58
N PHE A 189 8.29 29.25 -24.25
CA PHE A 189 7.60 30.14 -23.32
C PHE A 189 8.02 31.61 -23.43
N THR A 190 9.23 31.88 -23.91
CA THR A 190 9.72 33.26 -24.11
C THR A 190 9.35 33.87 -25.45
N THR A 191 8.99 33.05 -26.45
CA THR A 191 8.78 33.52 -27.84
C THR A 191 7.38 33.31 -28.41
N ILE A 192 6.52 32.52 -27.76
CA ILE A 192 5.17 32.20 -28.27
C ILE A 192 4.27 33.44 -28.41
N GLU A 193 4.52 34.46 -27.61
CA GLU A 193 3.77 35.72 -27.57
C GLU A 193 4.74 36.91 -27.64
N THR A 194 4.23 38.11 -27.91
CA THR A 194 5.06 39.33 -28.00
C THR A 194 5.81 39.63 -26.71
N SER A 195 5.27 39.22 -25.56
CA SER A 195 5.94 39.29 -24.26
C SER A 195 6.09 37.88 -23.69
N PRO A 196 7.23 37.56 -23.05
CA PRO A 196 7.42 36.28 -22.39
C PRO A 196 6.34 35.98 -21.37
N LEU A 197 5.91 34.73 -21.28
CA LEU A 197 5.01 34.29 -20.23
C LEU A 197 5.74 34.27 -18.88
N ASN A 198 5.03 34.70 -17.83
CA ASN A 198 5.53 34.56 -16.47
C ASN A 198 5.35 33.13 -15.95
N GLU A 199 5.97 32.81 -14.80
CA GLU A 199 5.98 31.45 -14.27
C GLU A 199 4.58 30.86 -14.03
N SER A 200 3.62 31.66 -13.51
CA SER A 200 2.27 31.16 -13.24
C SER A 200 1.49 30.89 -14.53
N GLN A 201 1.70 31.70 -15.57
CA GLN A 201 1.16 31.46 -16.91
C GLN A 201 1.75 30.18 -17.51
N CYS A 202 3.07 29.99 -17.43
CA CYS A 202 3.71 28.78 -17.92
C CYS A 202 3.20 27.52 -17.18
N LYS A 203 3.05 27.58 -15.86
CA LYS A 203 2.46 26.49 -15.07
C LYS A 203 1.03 26.17 -15.52
N ALA A 204 0.21 27.17 -15.80
CA ALA A 204 -1.13 26.97 -16.37
C ALA A 204 -1.09 26.35 -17.77
N VAL A 205 -0.12 26.73 -18.61
CA VAL A 205 0.09 26.17 -19.95
C VAL A 205 0.61 24.73 -19.91
N ILE A 206 1.41 24.35 -18.90
CA ILE A 206 2.00 23.00 -18.78
C ILE A 206 1.02 22.00 -18.16
N ASN A 207 0.22 22.43 -17.17
CA ASN A 207 -0.67 21.57 -16.37
C ASN A 207 -1.50 20.62 -17.25
N GLY A 208 -1.41 19.31 -17.04
CA GLY A 208 -2.04 18.29 -17.90
C GLY A 208 -3.35 17.71 -17.37
N GLU A 209 -3.97 18.33 -16.37
CA GLU A 209 -5.30 17.91 -15.89
C GLU A 209 -6.37 18.03 -16.99
N ASP A 210 -7.42 17.22 -16.87
CA ASP A 210 -8.52 17.21 -17.82
C ASP A 210 -9.29 18.54 -17.81
N ASN A 211 -9.50 19.11 -16.62
CA ASN A 211 -10.21 20.36 -16.41
C ASN A 211 -9.35 21.31 -15.58
N ILE A 212 -9.10 22.51 -16.09
CA ILE A 212 -8.25 23.51 -15.44
C ILE A 212 -9.01 24.83 -15.38
N LEU A 213 -9.10 25.40 -14.18
CA LEU A 213 -9.60 26.76 -13.95
C LEU A 213 -8.41 27.69 -13.69
N VAL A 214 -8.21 28.67 -14.57
CA VAL A 214 -7.19 29.71 -14.39
C VAL A 214 -7.86 31.00 -13.96
N LEU A 215 -7.55 31.46 -12.74
CA LEU A 215 -8.03 32.75 -12.22
C LEU A 215 -7.09 33.87 -12.68
N ALA A 216 -7.65 34.87 -13.38
CA ALA A 216 -6.85 35.87 -14.09
C ALA A 216 -7.53 37.25 -14.07
N GLY A 217 -6.80 38.27 -13.59
CA GLY A 217 -7.26 39.65 -13.51
C GLY A 217 -7.39 40.34 -14.87
N ALA A 218 -7.88 41.59 -14.85
CA ALA A 218 -7.83 42.45 -16.03
C ALA A 218 -6.36 42.65 -16.45
N GLY A 219 -6.07 42.56 -17.76
CA GLY A 219 -4.72 42.75 -18.29
C GLY A 219 -3.70 41.63 -18.01
N SER A 220 -4.07 40.54 -17.34
CA SER A 220 -3.11 39.49 -16.93
C SER A 220 -2.74 38.46 -18.02
N GLY A 221 -2.99 38.77 -19.30
CA GLY A 221 -2.61 37.90 -20.42
C GLY A 221 -3.46 36.63 -20.59
N LYS A 222 -4.78 36.67 -20.29
CA LYS A 222 -5.69 35.53 -20.47
C LYS A 222 -5.64 34.91 -21.87
N THR A 223 -5.71 35.77 -22.90
CA THR A 223 -5.63 35.36 -24.30
C THR A 223 -4.29 34.70 -24.60
N SER A 224 -3.18 35.29 -24.13
CA SER A 224 -1.84 34.74 -24.29
C SER A 224 -1.68 33.35 -23.65
N VAL A 225 -2.30 33.11 -22.49
CA VAL A 225 -2.33 31.77 -21.88
C VAL A 225 -3.08 30.77 -22.75
N LEU A 226 -4.24 31.14 -23.33
CA LEU A 226 -5.01 30.26 -24.22
C LEU A 226 -4.25 29.95 -25.51
N VAL A 227 -3.63 30.95 -26.15
CA VAL A 227 -2.81 30.77 -27.36
C VAL A 227 -1.62 29.87 -27.06
N ALA A 228 -0.89 30.14 -25.99
CA ALA A 228 0.25 29.32 -25.59
C ALA A 228 -0.17 27.90 -25.20
N ARG A 229 -1.34 27.71 -24.58
CA ARG A 229 -1.87 26.37 -24.29
C ARG A 229 -2.17 25.59 -25.57
N ALA A 230 -2.80 26.20 -26.56
CA ALA A 230 -3.01 25.55 -27.86
C ALA A 230 -1.67 25.21 -28.54
N GLY A 231 -0.73 26.16 -28.54
CA GLY A 231 0.63 25.95 -29.07
C GLY A 231 1.38 24.82 -28.35
N TRP A 232 1.24 24.71 -27.03
CA TRP A 232 1.84 23.65 -26.22
C TRP A 232 1.30 22.27 -26.57
N LEU A 233 -0.02 22.13 -26.69
CA LEU A 233 -0.68 20.88 -27.08
C LEU A 233 -0.22 20.41 -28.47
N LEU A 234 -0.12 21.33 -29.43
CA LEU A 234 0.38 21.03 -30.78
C LEU A 234 1.86 20.65 -30.76
N ARG A 235 2.70 21.42 -30.08
CA ARG A 235 4.16 21.19 -29.98
C ARG A 235 4.48 19.84 -29.37
N ARG A 236 3.78 19.47 -28.29
CA ARG A 236 3.93 18.17 -27.61
C ARG A 236 3.17 17.03 -28.29
N LYS A 237 2.49 17.29 -29.43
CA LYS A 237 1.70 16.31 -30.19
C LYS A 237 0.63 15.62 -29.32
N LEU A 238 0.04 16.39 -28.40
CA LEU A 238 -1.03 15.93 -27.52
C LEU A 238 -2.41 16.06 -28.17
N ALA A 239 -2.53 16.92 -29.18
CA ALA A 239 -3.72 17.10 -30.01
C ALA A 239 -3.32 17.59 -31.41
N THR A 240 -4.16 17.36 -32.42
CA THR A 240 -4.09 18.05 -33.71
C THR A 240 -4.88 19.35 -33.67
N SER A 241 -4.68 20.24 -34.65
CA SER A 241 -5.39 21.52 -34.73
C SER A 241 -6.91 21.35 -34.75
N GLU A 242 -7.41 20.31 -35.40
CA GLU A 242 -8.84 20.02 -35.55
C GLU A 242 -9.48 19.50 -34.25
N GLN A 243 -8.65 19.07 -33.29
CA GLN A 243 -9.08 18.61 -31.98
C GLN A 243 -9.12 19.74 -30.94
N ILE A 244 -8.73 20.96 -31.31
CA ILE A 244 -8.67 22.12 -30.41
C ILE A 244 -9.76 23.11 -30.80
N LEU A 245 -10.72 23.32 -29.89
CA LEU A 245 -11.72 24.38 -30.00
C LEU A 245 -11.41 25.49 -28.99
N LEU A 246 -11.16 26.70 -29.50
CA LEU A 246 -11.03 27.90 -28.69
C LEU A 246 -12.31 28.72 -28.81
N PHE A 247 -12.94 28.98 -27.67
CA PHE A 247 -14.14 29.81 -27.60
C PHE A 247 -13.85 31.07 -26.79
N GLY A 248 -14.30 32.22 -27.28
CA GLY A 248 -14.14 33.51 -26.62
C GLY A 248 -15.36 34.39 -26.82
N PHE A 249 -15.61 35.27 -25.86
CA PHE A 249 -16.61 36.32 -25.98
C PHE A 249 -15.91 37.67 -26.11
N TRP A 250 -16.38 38.47 -27.06
CA TRP A 250 -16.00 39.87 -27.17
C TRP A 250 -17.02 40.68 -26.36
N THR A 251 -16.52 41.48 -25.41
CA THR A 251 -17.27 42.53 -24.71
C THR A 251 -16.66 43.87 -25.09
#